data_AF-A0A2G2QIT1-F1
#
_entry.id   AF-A0A2G2QIT1-F1
#
_cell.length_a   1.000
_cell.length_b   1.000
_cell.length_c   1.000
_cell.angle_alpha   90.00
_cell.angle_beta   90.00
_cell.angle_gamma   90.00
#
_symmetry.space_group_name_H-M   'P 1'
#
loop_
_entity.id
_entity.type
_entity.pdbx_description
1 polymer ?
#
loop_
_entity_poly.entity_id
_entity_poly.type
_entity_poly.pdbx_seq_one_letter_code
_entity_poly.pdbx_strand_id
1 'polypeptide(L)'
;MKHSYLDEFVFIHINKTGGSSIEKALNIPFEHKTALEKSAEIGQKNWNRKLTFTVVRNPWDKVVSHYHYRVKTNQTDLQDNPIEFKEWVKRAYGNQDAFYYDIPKMFMPQTNWISDKNGNFMIDEIIRFENLEREFNEVVKMIGKKVSLPHIKNSNRGNFREYYDEETIEIVQKWFESDIERFDYQF
;
A
#
# COMPACT_ATOMS: atom_id res chain seq x y z
N MET A 1 -6.73 5.65 -24.36
CA MET A 1 -7.65 5.37 -23.24
C MET A 1 -7.64 6.56 -22.30
N LYS A 2 -8.75 7.31 -22.21
CA LYS A 2 -8.92 8.55 -21.41
C LYS A 2 -10.08 8.40 -20.41
N HIS A 3 -10.15 7.26 -19.70
CA HIS A 3 -11.31 6.95 -18.86
C HIS A 3 -11.18 7.40 -17.39
N SER A 4 -9.98 7.66 -16.84
CA SER A 4 -9.85 7.85 -15.38
C SER A 4 -10.32 9.20 -14.82
N TYR A 5 -10.49 10.23 -15.64
CA TYR A 5 -10.83 11.58 -15.15
C TYR A 5 -12.34 11.85 -15.00
N LEU A 6 -13.19 10.93 -15.49
CA LEU A 6 -14.64 11.04 -15.45
C LEU A 6 -15.30 10.42 -14.21
N ASP A 7 -14.59 9.56 -13.49
CA ASP A 7 -15.15 8.94 -12.29
C ASP A 7 -15.23 9.94 -11.12
N GLU A 8 -16.30 9.88 -10.33
CA GLU A 8 -16.54 10.75 -9.17
C GLU A 8 -15.61 10.46 -7.96
N PHE A 9 -14.56 9.68 -8.16
CA PHE A 9 -13.64 9.26 -7.11
C PHE A 9 -12.17 9.21 -7.57
N VAL A 10 -11.26 9.20 -6.59
CA VAL A 10 -9.82 8.94 -6.79
C VAL A 10 -9.37 7.86 -5.81
N PHE A 11 -8.81 6.78 -6.34
CA PHE A 11 -8.14 5.77 -5.53
C PHE A 11 -6.63 5.99 -5.53
N ILE A 12 -6.01 6.03 -4.35
CA ILE A 12 -4.55 6.04 -4.18
C ILE A 12 -4.05 4.62 -3.92
N HIS A 13 -3.37 4.04 -4.90
CA HIS A 13 -2.84 2.68 -4.79
C HIS A 13 -1.46 2.67 -4.12
N ILE A 14 -1.47 2.51 -2.81
CA ILE A 14 -0.26 2.26 -2.01
C ILE A 14 0.28 0.86 -2.31
N ASN A 15 1.59 0.76 -2.53
CA ASN A 15 2.23 -0.53 -2.76
C ASN A 15 1.94 -1.53 -1.61
N LYS A 16 1.56 -2.75 -2.00
CA LYS A 16 1.41 -3.92 -1.11
C LYS A 16 0.21 -3.88 -0.14
N THR A 17 -0.77 -3.03 -0.38
CA THR A 17 -2.00 -2.93 0.42
C THR A 17 -3.23 -3.54 -0.24
N GLY A 18 -3.06 -4.35 -1.30
CA GLY A 18 -4.19 -5.00 -1.99
C GLY A 18 -4.87 -4.16 -3.06
N GLY A 19 -4.31 -2.98 -3.39
CA GLY A 19 -4.90 -2.07 -4.38
C GLY A 19 -5.08 -2.65 -5.78
N SER A 20 -4.27 -3.63 -6.19
CA SER A 20 -4.49 -4.33 -7.47
C SER A 20 -5.86 -5.02 -7.57
N SER A 21 -6.43 -5.48 -6.45
CA SER A 21 -7.78 -6.06 -6.44
C SER A 21 -8.85 -4.97 -6.56
N ILE A 22 -8.62 -3.83 -5.91
CA ILE A 22 -9.49 -2.64 -5.95
C ILE A 22 -9.55 -2.09 -7.38
N GLU A 23 -8.38 -1.90 -8.02
CA GLU A 23 -8.28 -1.38 -9.38
C GLU A 23 -9.00 -2.28 -10.38
N LYS A 24 -8.86 -3.61 -10.24
CA LYS A 24 -9.61 -4.60 -11.05
C LYS A 24 -11.11 -4.51 -10.81
N ALA A 25 -11.55 -4.45 -9.55
CA ALA A 25 -12.97 -4.41 -9.21
C ALA A 25 -13.65 -3.14 -9.71
N LEU A 26 -12.95 -2.00 -9.68
CA LEU A 26 -13.45 -0.71 -10.15
C LEU A 26 -13.19 -0.47 -11.65
N ASN A 27 -12.47 -1.37 -12.31
CA ASN A 27 -12.05 -1.25 -13.71
C ASN A 27 -11.32 0.08 -14.00
N ILE A 28 -10.37 0.44 -13.14
CA ILE A 28 -9.52 1.64 -13.27
C ILE A 28 -8.07 1.24 -13.59
N PRO A 29 -7.26 2.14 -14.18
CA PRO A 29 -5.85 1.85 -14.49
C PRO A 29 -5.02 1.54 -13.25
N PHE A 30 -4.01 0.68 -13.42
CA PHE A 30 -3.00 0.40 -12.39
C PHE A 30 -2.02 1.57 -12.29
N GLU A 31 -2.08 2.35 -11.22
CA GLU A 31 -1.25 3.55 -11.05
C GLU A 31 -0.72 3.72 -9.63
N HIS A 32 0.60 3.65 -9.49
CA HIS A 32 1.31 3.93 -8.24
C HIS A 32 1.71 5.40 -8.13
N LYS A 33 0.71 6.28 -7.98
CA LYS A 33 0.89 7.72 -7.76
C LYS A 33 0.42 8.13 -6.36
N THR A 34 1.12 9.08 -5.73
CA THR A 34 0.73 9.69 -4.45
C THR A 34 -0.47 10.61 -4.64
N ALA A 35 -1.13 10.96 -3.53
CA ALA A 35 -2.21 11.94 -3.52
C ALA A 35 -1.75 13.29 -4.08
N LEU A 36 -0.54 13.74 -3.73
CA LEU A 36 0.06 14.96 -4.28
C LEU A 36 0.24 14.88 -5.80
N GLU A 37 0.79 13.79 -6.32
CA GLU A 37 0.98 13.59 -7.76
C GLU A 37 -0.37 13.59 -8.50
N LYS A 38 -1.37 12.82 -8.01
CA LYS A 38 -2.70 12.77 -8.65
C LYS A 38 -3.44 14.10 -8.55
N SER A 39 -3.35 14.81 -7.41
CA SER A 39 -3.95 16.13 -7.25
C SER A 39 -3.35 17.15 -8.21
N ALA A 40 -2.03 17.12 -8.40
CA ALA A 40 -1.34 17.98 -9.36
C ALA A 40 -1.77 17.69 -10.81
N GLU A 41 -1.99 16.42 -11.17
CA GLU A 41 -2.43 16.02 -12.50
C GLU A 41 -3.87 16.45 -12.82
N ILE A 42 -4.81 16.27 -11.89
CA ILE A 42 -6.24 16.56 -12.14
C ILE A 42 -6.63 18.01 -11.80
N GLY A 43 -5.79 18.70 -11.05
CA GLY A 43 -6.03 20.05 -10.53
C GLY A 43 -6.91 20.06 -9.28
N GLN A 44 -6.59 20.97 -8.35
CA GLN A 44 -7.23 21.05 -7.03
C GLN A 44 -8.76 21.17 -7.09
N LYS A 45 -9.31 21.88 -8.08
CA LYS A 45 -10.77 22.03 -8.24
C LYS A 45 -11.46 20.71 -8.53
N ASN A 46 -10.84 19.82 -9.31
CA ASN A 46 -11.39 18.51 -9.60
C ASN A 46 -11.14 17.54 -8.45
N TRP A 47 -9.97 17.63 -7.79
CA TRP A 47 -9.66 16.87 -6.58
C TRP A 47 -10.74 17.06 -5.51
N ASN A 48 -11.04 18.32 -5.16
CA ASN A 48 -12.00 18.67 -4.11
C ASN A 48 -13.47 18.26 -4.42
N ARG A 49 -13.75 17.79 -5.63
CA ARG A 49 -15.10 17.34 -6.04
C ARG A 49 -15.24 15.82 -6.04
N LYS A 50 -14.15 15.09 -5.90
CA LYS A 50 -14.13 13.63 -5.98
C LYS A 50 -13.95 13.05 -4.58
N LEU A 51 -14.63 11.95 -4.31
CA LEU A 51 -14.34 11.15 -3.12
C LEU A 51 -12.94 10.54 -3.27
N THR A 52 -12.06 10.75 -2.31
CA THR A 52 -10.71 10.19 -2.33
C THR A 52 -10.58 9.09 -1.30
N PHE A 53 -9.99 7.95 -1.69
CA PHE A 53 -9.82 6.84 -0.77
C PHE A 53 -8.55 6.03 -1.05
N THR A 54 -8.13 5.27 -0.05
CA THR A 54 -6.93 4.44 -0.09
C THR A 54 -7.14 3.15 0.68
N VAL A 55 -6.21 2.19 0.52
CA VAL A 55 -6.09 1.04 1.43
C VAL A 55 -4.74 1.12 2.13
N VAL A 56 -4.75 1.02 3.46
CA VAL A 56 -3.57 0.87 4.31
C VAL A 56 -3.52 -0.54 4.89
N ARG A 57 -2.35 -0.96 5.35
CA ARG A 57 -2.08 -2.28 5.90
C ARG A 57 -1.15 -2.18 7.08
N ASN A 58 -1.26 -3.11 8.03
CA ASN A 58 -0.28 -3.28 9.09
C ASN A 58 1.16 -3.27 8.49
N PRO A 59 2.07 -2.40 8.97
CA PRO A 59 3.39 -2.24 8.37
C PRO A 59 4.23 -3.52 8.31
N TRP A 60 4.18 -4.35 9.35
CA TRP A 60 4.89 -5.62 9.37
C TRP A 60 4.31 -6.61 8.35
N ASP A 61 2.99 -6.74 8.27
CA ASP A 61 2.33 -7.57 7.25
C ASP A 61 2.58 -7.05 5.82
N LYS A 62 2.67 -5.72 5.65
CA LYS A 62 3.05 -5.06 4.39
C LYS A 62 4.48 -5.41 3.97
N VAL A 63 5.45 -5.42 4.88
CA VAL A 63 6.85 -5.78 4.58
C VAL A 63 6.97 -7.26 4.21
N VAL A 64 6.28 -8.17 4.91
CA VAL A 64 6.20 -9.58 4.49
C VAL A 64 5.57 -9.69 3.09
N SER A 65 4.56 -8.86 2.77
CA SER A 65 3.94 -8.81 1.41
C SER A 65 4.91 -8.34 0.36
N HIS A 66 5.77 -7.39 0.71
CA HIS A 66 6.81 -6.87 -0.16
C HIS A 66 7.87 -7.95 -0.47
N TYR A 67 8.40 -8.64 0.55
CA TYR A 67 9.38 -9.71 0.38
C TYR A 67 8.88 -10.81 -0.57
N HIS A 68 7.73 -11.40 -0.27
CA HIS A 68 7.15 -12.47 -1.10
C HIS A 68 6.82 -12.02 -2.51
N TYR A 69 6.45 -10.75 -2.68
CA TYR A 69 6.27 -10.19 -4.02
C TYR A 69 7.58 -10.17 -4.79
N ARG A 70 8.67 -9.71 -4.18
CA ARG A 70 9.98 -9.68 -4.83
C ARG A 70 10.47 -11.06 -5.20
N VAL A 71 10.31 -12.04 -4.30
CA VAL A 71 10.61 -13.45 -4.59
C VAL A 71 9.78 -13.95 -5.78
N LYS A 72 8.47 -13.67 -5.79
CA LYS A 72 7.57 -14.11 -6.87
C LYS A 72 7.88 -13.45 -8.22
N THR A 73 8.33 -12.20 -8.23
CA THR A 73 8.62 -11.44 -9.45
C THR A 73 10.10 -11.44 -9.82
N ASN A 74 10.91 -12.23 -9.10
CA ASN A 74 12.36 -12.26 -9.20
C ASN A 74 13.03 -10.87 -9.17
N GLN A 75 12.48 -9.96 -8.38
CA GLN A 75 13.11 -8.66 -8.16
C GLN A 75 14.40 -8.87 -7.37
N THR A 76 15.45 -8.16 -7.79
CA THR A 76 16.78 -8.22 -7.14
C THR A 76 17.26 -9.65 -6.98
N ASP A 77 16.97 -10.50 -7.99
CA ASP A 77 17.42 -11.89 -8.07
C ASP A 77 16.93 -12.81 -6.92
N LEU A 78 15.87 -12.40 -6.20
CA LEU A 78 15.41 -13.10 -5.00
C LEU A 78 14.71 -14.43 -5.27
N GLN A 79 14.31 -14.72 -6.51
CA GLN A 79 13.78 -16.04 -6.86
C GLN A 79 14.91 -17.03 -7.08
N ASP A 80 15.95 -16.61 -7.80
CA ASP A 80 17.05 -17.49 -8.21
C ASP A 80 18.12 -17.60 -7.11
N ASN A 81 18.34 -16.54 -6.35
CA ASN A 81 19.26 -16.46 -5.22
C ASN A 81 18.55 -15.93 -3.96
N PRO A 82 17.69 -16.75 -3.34
CA PRO A 82 16.90 -16.31 -2.20
C PRO A 82 17.79 -16.06 -0.97
N ILE A 83 17.51 -14.96 -0.28
CA ILE A 83 17.98 -14.72 1.08
C ILE A 83 16.79 -14.77 2.04
N GLU A 84 17.04 -15.20 3.28
CA GLU A 84 16.00 -15.26 4.30
C GLU A 84 15.32 -13.91 4.53
N PHE A 85 14.03 -13.93 4.87
CA PHE A 85 13.22 -12.72 5.08
C PHE A 85 13.90 -11.72 6.03
N LYS A 86 14.43 -12.22 7.15
CA LYS A 86 15.06 -11.39 8.18
C LYS A 86 16.31 -10.68 7.65
N GLU A 87 17.14 -11.41 6.90
CA GLU A 87 18.31 -10.84 6.24
C GLU A 87 17.91 -9.80 5.20
N TRP A 88 16.85 -10.07 4.43
CA TRP A 88 16.32 -9.11 3.47
C TRP A 88 15.81 -7.84 4.15
N VAL A 89 15.12 -7.93 5.30
CA VAL A 89 14.69 -6.75 6.08
C VAL A 89 15.90 -5.92 6.51
N LYS A 90 16.93 -6.57 7.08
CA LYS A 90 18.16 -5.88 7.50
C LYS A 90 18.84 -5.16 6.35
N ARG A 91 18.94 -5.78 5.18
CA ARG A 91 19.58 -5.16 4.00
C ARG A 91 18.72 -4.06 3.38
N ALA A 92 17.45 -4.34 3.11
CA ALA A 92 16.59 -3.47 2.33
C ALA A 92 16.05 -2.27 3.15
N TYR A 93 15.70 -2.49 4.42
CA TYR A 93 15.15 -1.45 5.30
C TYR A 93 16.17 -0.94 6.32
N GLY A 94 16.99 -1.81 6.90
CA GLY A 94 18.00 -1.39 7.88
C GLY A 94 19.16 -0.62 7.25
N ASN A 95 19.88 -1.28 6.35
CA ASN A 95 21.11 -0.77 5.74
C ASN A 95 20.86 0.03 4.45
N GLN A 96 19.65 -0.06 3.87
CA GLN A 96 19.30 0.51 2.56
C GLN A 96 20.32 0.11 1.48
N ASP A 97 20.72 -1.17 1.48
CA ASP A 97 21.61 -1.75 0.50
C ASP A 97 21.10 -1.45 -0.92
N ALA A 98 21.94 -0.85 -1.77
CA ALA A 98 21.51 -0.34 -3.07
C ALA A 98 20.98 -1.42 -4.02
N PHE A 99 21.37 -2.68 -3.83
CA PHE A 99 20.85 -3.79 -4.60
C PHE A 99 19.42 -4.13 -4.17
N TYR A 100 19.14 -4.16 -2.87
CA TYR A 100 17.81 -4.51 -2.36
C TYR A 100 16.84 -3.33 -2.23
N TYR A 101 17.34 -2.09 -2.08
CA TYR A 101 16.60 -0.84 -2.00
C TYR A 101 16.56 -0.11 -3.37
N ASP A 102 16.15 -0.83 -4.41
CA ASP A 102 16.21 -0.39 -5.82
C ASP A 102 15.11 0.61 -6.22
N ILE A 103 13.90 0.48 -5.67
CA ILE A 103 12.74 1.31 -6.01
C ILE A 103 12.20 1.99 -4.74
N PRO A 104 12.71 3.18 -4.36
CA PRO A 104 12.38 3.85 -3.09
C PRO A 104 10.88 3.97 -2.82
N LYS A 105 10.07 4.19 -3.86
CA LYS A 105 8.60 4.31 -3.73
C LYS A 105 7.95 3.03 -3.19
N MET A 106 8.51 1.85 -3.41
CA MET A 106 8.00 0.59 -2.82
C MET A 106 8.23 0.49 -1.31
N PHE A 107 9.24 1.18 -0.79
CA PHE A 107 9.61 1.17 0.63
C PHE A 107 8.97 2.32 1.41
N MET A 108 8.44 3.32 0.71
CA MET A 108 7.87 4.53 1.31
C MET A 108 6.77 4.24 2.35
N PRO A 109 6.76 4.95 3.50
CA PRO A 109 5.65 4.95 4.46
C PRO A 109 4.31 5.28 3.81
N GLN A 110 3.24 4.60 4.21
CA GLN A 110 1.90 4.72 3.65
C GLN A 110 1.34 6.12 3.83
N THR A 111 1.60 6.75 4.98
CA THR A 111 1.32 8.15 5.27
C THR A 111 1.89 9.11 4.20
N ASN A 112 3.11 8.88 3.71
CA ASN A 112 3.73 9.71 2.67
C ASN A 112 3.05 9.56 1.29
N TRP A 113 2.29 8.49 1.06
CA TRP A 113 1.49 8.37 -0.17
C TRP A 113 0.27 9.30 -0.18
N ILE A 114 -0.21 9.68 1.00
CA ILE A 114 -1.54 10.26 1.17
C ILE A 114 -1.52 11.62 1.87
N SER A 115 -0.36 12.10 2.31
CA SER A 115 -0.20 13.39 2.96
C SER A 115 0.22 14.50 1.98
N ASP A 116 -0.17 15.73 2.30
CA ASP A 116 0.36 16.94 1.70
C ASP A 116 1.79 17.24 2.20
N LYS A 117 2.38 18.33 1.69
CA LYS A 117 3.72 18.79 2.10
C LYS A 117 3.83 19.20 3.57
N ASN A 118 2.72 19.39 4.27
CA ASN A 118 2.65 19.75 5.68
C ASN A 118 2.31 18.53 6.57
N GLY A 119 2.16 17.33 6.00
CA GLY A 119 1.82 16.10 6.71
C GLY A 119 0.31 15.84 6.86
N ASN A 120 -0.56 16.73 6.39
CA ASN A 120 -2.01 16.55 6.50
C ASN A 120 -2.51 15.51 5.48
N PHE A 121 -3.42 14.62 5.90
CA PHE A 121 -4.01 13.67 4.96
C PHE A 121 -4.85 14.40 3.91
N MET A 122 -4.69 13.97 2.66
CA MET A 122 -5.44 14.43 1.50
C MET A 122 -6.57 13.47 1.14
N ILE A 123 -6.86 12.49 1.98
CA ILE A 123 -7.74 11.36 1.69
C ILE A 123 -8.98 11.41 2.59
N ASP A 124 -10.15 11.22 2.00
CA ASP A 124 -11.43 11.21 2.71
C ASP A 124 -11.66 9.87 3.44
N GLU A 125 -11.44 8.75 2.76
CA GLU A 125 -11.71 7.41 3.29
C GLU A 125 -10.46 6.51 3.31
N ILE A 126 -10.17 5.92 4.47
CA ILE A 126 -9.02 5.01 4.66
C ILE A 126 -9.54 3.63 5.00
N ILE A 127 -9.34 2.69 4.08
CA ILE A 127 -9.71 1.28 4.27
C ILE A 127 -8.53 0.54 4.90
N ARG A 128 -8.78 -0.24 5.95
CA ARG A 128 -7.81 -1.19 6.50
C ARG A 128 -7.84 -2.48 5.71
N PHE A 129 -6.67 -2.95 5.27
CA PHE A 129 -6.52 -4.22 4.55
C PHE A 129 -7.10 -5.40 5.36
N GLU A 130 -7.00 -5.32 6.69
CA GLU A 130 -7.54 -6.31 7.63
C GLU A 130 -9.07 -6.43 7.57
N ASN A 131 -9.76 -5.37 7.13
CA ASN A 131 -11.21 -5.28 7.00
C ASN A 131 -11.64 -5.04 5.53
N LEU A 132 -10.77 -5.37 4.57
CA LEU A 132 -10.84 -4.87 3.20
C LEU A 132 -12.20 -5.09 2.54
N GLU A 133 -12.77 -6.29 2.63
CA GLU A 133 -14.07 -6.59 2.00
C GLU A 133 -15.19 -5.73 2.57
N ARG A 134 -15.27 -5.63 3.90
CA ARG A 134 -16.32 -4.87 4.60
C ARG A 134 -16.23 -3.38 4.27
N GLU A 135 -15.06 -2.79 4.49
CA GLU A 135 -14.86 -1.34 4.35
C GLU A 135 -14.85 -0.90 2.88
N PHE A 136 -14.38 -1.75 1.96
CA PHE A 136 -14.55 -1.48 0.53
C PHE A 136 -16.02 -1.46 0.11
N ASN A 137 -16.85 -2.38 0.64
CA ASN A 137 -18.29 -2.38 0.36
C ASN A 137 -18.98 -1.10 0.87
N GLU A 138 -18.46 -0.45 1.91
CA GLU A 138 -18.95 0.85 2.40
C GLU A 138 -18.59 1.97 1.41
N VAL A 139 -17.32 2.06 1.00
CA VAL A 139 -16.85 3.06 0.02
C VAL A 139 -17.57 2.91 -1.33
N VAL A 140 -17.76 1.68 -1.82
CA VAL A 140 -18.46 1.39 -3.08
C VAL A 140 -19.90 1.93 -3.07
N LYS A 141 -20.59 1.87 -1.93
CA LYS A 141 -21.93 2.47 -1.76
C LYS A 141 -21.87 3.99 -1.86
N MET A 142 -20.85 4.63 -1.26
CA MET A 142 -20.68 6.09 -1.30
C MET A 142 -20.45 6.60 -2.72
N ILE A 143 -19.68 5.87 -3.54
CA ILE A 143 -19.43 6.22 -4.96
C ILE A 143 -20.52 5.71 -5.92
N GLY A 144 -21.62 5.13 -5.40
CA GLY A 144 -22.75 4.67 -6.20
C GLY A 144 -22.45 3.52 -7.17
N LYS A 145 -21.38 2.75 -6.93
CA LYS A 145 -21.03 1.58 -7.76
C LYS A 145 -21.66 0.32 -7.16
N LYS A 146 -21.86 -0.72 -7.99
CA LYS A 146 -22.32 -2.05 -7.56
C LYS A 146 -21.25 -3.08 -7.93
N VAL A 147 -20.12 -3.02 -7.23
CA VAL A 147 -19.00 -3.93 -7.42
C VAL A 147 -18.66 -4.61 -6.09
N SER A 148 -18.08 -5.79 -6.16
CA SER A 148 -17.54 -6.51 -5.01
C SER A 148 -16.13 -6.94 -5.35
N LEU A 149 -15.31 -7.16 -4.32
CA LEU A 149 -13.99 -7.72 -4.54
C LEU A 149 -14.13 -9.18 -4.99
N PRO A 150 -13.37 -9.64 -6.00
CA PRO A 150 -13.23 -11.07 -6.20
C PRO A 150 -12.68 -11.66 -4.91
N HIS A 151 -13.22 -12.79 -4.44
CA HIS A 151 -12.77 -13.45 -3.20
C HIS A 151 -11.24 -13.41 -3.13
N ILE A 152 -10.73 -12.52 -2.28
CA ILE A 152 -9.30 -12.35 -2.12
C ILE A 152 -8.87 -13.61 -1.39
N LYS A 153 -8.22 -14.53 -2.11
CA LYS A 153 -7.54 -15.63 -1.45
C LYS A 153 -6.60 -14.98 -0.45
N ASN A 154 -6.79 -15.28 0.84
CA ASN A 154 -5.74 -15.06 1.82
C ASN A 154 -4.47 -15.61 1.20
N SER A 155 -3.42 -14.78 1.14
CA SER A 155 -2.11 -15.25 0.69
C SER A 155 -1.81 -16.53 1.44
N ASN A 156 -1.40 -17.61 0.75
CA ASN A 156 -1.10 -18.94 1.32
C ASN A 156 0.05 -18.93 2.36
N ARG A 157 0.44 -17.77 2.85
CA ARG A 157 1.48 -17.58 3.86
C ARG A 157 0.86 -17.59 5.25
N GLY A 158 1.64 -18.06 6.23
CA GLY A 158 1.29 -18.03 7.65
C GLY A 158 1.16 -16.60 8.22
N ASN A 159 1.02 -16.52 9.54
CA ASN A 159 0.91 -15.26 10.26
C ASN A 159 2.19 -14.43 10.05
N PHE A 160 2.07 -13.14 9.73
CA PHE A 160 3.25 -12.28 9.50
C PHE A 160 4.19 -12.27 10.70
N ARG A 161 3.67 -12.46 11.93
CA ARG A 161 4.47 -12.48 13.17
C ARG A 161 5.54 -13.58 13.17
N GLU A 162 5.30 -14.68 12.48
CA GLU A 162 6.23 -15.82 12.40
C GLU A 162 7.50 -15.50 11.58
N TYR A 163 7.48 -14.43 10.80
CA TYR A 163 8.62 -14.03 9.96
C TYR A 163 9.68 -13.24 10.73
N TYR A 164 9.32 -12.67 11.87
CA TYR A 164 10.12 -11.67 12.54
C TYR A 164 10.91 -12.21 13.73
N ASP A 165 11.94 -11.46 14.10
CA ASP A 165 12.59 -11.46 15.41
C ASP A 165 12.60 -10.02 15.96
N GLU A 166 13.08 -9.83 17.18
CA GLU A 166 13.11 -8.53 17.85
C GLU A 166 13.81 -7.45 16.99
N GLU A 167 14.97 -7.76 16.43
CA GLU A 167 15.73 -6.82 15.58
C GLU A 167 14.95 -6.39 14.34
N THR A 168 14.34 -7.33 13.64
CA THR A 168 13.58 -7.01 12.42
C THR A 168 12.24 -6.34 12.71
N ILE A 169 11.65 -6.56 13.90
CA ILE A 169 10.49 -5.80 14.38
C ILE A 169 10.87 -4.32 14.53
N GLU A 170 11.98 -4.04 15.21
CA GLU A 170 12.46 -2.68 15.48
C GLU A 170 12.81 -1.93 14.20
N ILE A 171 13.47 -2.60 13.23
CA ILE A 171 13.78 -2.00 11.93
C ILE A 171 12.50 -1.52 11.23
N VAL A 172 11.47 -2.38 11.18
CA VAL A 172 10.20 -2.05 10.53
C VAL A 172 9.43 -1.00 11.33
N GLN A 173 9.46 -1.09 12.66
CA GLN A 173 8.82 -0.11 13.55
C GLN A 173 9.38 1.29 13.31
N LYS A 174 10.71 1.43 13.28
CA LYS A 174 11.37 2.70 13.01
C LYS A 174 11.10 3.21 11.60
N TRP A 175 11.12 2.32 10.60
CA TRP A 175 10.92 2.72 9.21
C TRP A 175 9.49 3.23 8.94
N PHE A 176 8.50 2.66 9.63
CA PHE A 176 7.08 2.97 9.45
C PHE A 176 6.47 3.64 10.69
N GLU A 177 7.28 4.36 11.47
CA GLU A 177 6.86 5.04 12.71
C GLU A 177 5.60 5.89 12.48
N SER A 178 5.60 6.71 11.43
CA SER A 178 4.45 7.55 11.09
C SER A 178 3.19 6.74 10.74
N ASP A 179 3.32 5.58 10.09
CA ASP A 179 2.16 4.73 9.80
C ASP A 179 1.62 4.09 11.08
N ILE A 180 2.52 3.66 11.97
CA ILE A 180 2.18 3.05 13.26
C ILE A 180 1.43 4.03 14.13
N GLU A 181 1.96 5.23 14.30
CA GLU A 181 1.34 6.28 15.11
C GLU A 181 0.01 6.75 14.53
N ARG A 182 -0.02 7.06 13.23
CA ARG A 182 -1.20 7.68 12.62
C ARG A 182 -2.34 6.71 12.35
N PHE A 183 -2.06 5.41 12.23
CA PHE A 183 -3.07 4.38 12.04
C PHE A 183 -3.22 3.44 13.24
N ASP A 184 -2.58 3.72 14.36
CA ASP A 184 -2.65 2.92 15.59
C ASP A 184 -2.40 1.41 15.33
N TYR A 185 -1.35 1.11 14.57
CA TYR A 185 -0.97 -0.27 14.28
C TYR A 185 -0.10 -0.84 15.38
N GLN A 186 -0.26 -2.12 15.65
CA GLN A 186 0.53 -2.87 16.63
C GLN A 186 1.07 -4.14 15.99
N PHE A 187 2.18 -4.65 16.53
CA PHE A 187 2.78 -5.89 16.06
C PHE A 187 1.88 -7.10 16.28
#